data_AF-A0A955WPE0-F1
#
_entry.id   AF-A0A955WPE0-F1
#
_cell.length_a   1.000
_cell.length_b   1.000
_cell.length_c   1.000
_cell.angle_alpha   90.00
_cell.angle_beta   90.00
_cell.angle_gamma   90.00
#
_symmetry.space_group_name_H-M   'P 1'
#
loop_
_entity.id
_entity.type
_entity.pdbx_description
1 polymer ?
#
loop_
_entity_poly.entity_id
_entity_poly.type
_entity_poly.pdbx_seq_one_letter_code
_entity_poly.pdbx_strand_id
1 'polypeptide(L)'
;MSALFLRTLRDDPADAEIDSHRLLLRAGFIRRVASGIYSWLPLGRRVLSTVEQIVRDEMDAAGAQEVLLPIAQPLDLWARTGRDATYGPLMFRLHDRKEAGFCLSPTAEEVVTSLVAGEFSSYRDLPVNLYQINWKYRDELRPRFGLL
;
A
#
# COMPACT_ATOMS: atom_id res chain seq x y z
N MET A 1 -10.88 28.19 20.09
CA MET A 1 -10.16 26.89 20.18
C MET A 1 -10.16 26.26 18.79
N SER A 2 -9.02 25.73 18.34
CA SER A 2 -8.93 25.03 17.03
C SER A 2 -9.70 23.70 17.08
N ALA A 3 -10.41 23.36 16.00
CA ALA A 3 -11.13 22.08 15.84
C ALA A 3 -10.24 20.94 15.28
N LEU A 4 -8.95 21.19 15.09
CA LEU A 4 -8.02 20.21 14.53
C LEU A 4 -7.77 19.07 15.52
N PHE A 5 -7.96 17.82 15.08
CA PHE A 5 -7.56 16.64 15.85
C PHE A 5 -6.03 16.48 15.80
N LEU A 6 -5.34 17.11 16.76
CA LEU A 6 -3.89 17.13 16.85
C LEU A 6 -3.46 17.11 18.32
N ARG A 7 -2.56 16.20 18.66
CA ARG A 7 -1.87 16.17 19.96
C ARG A 7 -0.39 15.92 19.73
N THR A 8 0.46 16.86 20.12
CA THR A 8 1.91 16.69 20.06
C THR A 8 2.42 15.89 21.26
N LEU A 9 3.57 15.24 21.12
CA LEU A 9 4.25 14.55 22.23
C LEU A 9 5.47 15.38 22.66
N ARG A 10 5.64 15.53 23.99
CA ARG A 10 6.79 16.25 24.56
C ARG A 10 8.06 15.44 24.37
N ASP A 11 8.03 14.18 24.78
CA ASP A 11 9.17 13.27 24.80
C ASP A 11 9.19 12.37 23.56
N ASP A 12 10.38 11.88 23.21
CA ASP A 12 10.54 10.92 22.12
C ASP A 12 9.94 9.55 22.51
N PRO A 13 9.09 8.94 21.66
CA PRO A 13 8.61 7.58 21.89
C PRO A 13 9.78 6.58 21.94
N ALA A 14 9.77 5.68 22.94
CA ALA A 14 10.87 4.76 23.21
C ALA A 14 11.16 3.78 22.04
N ASP A 15 10.18 3.55 21.17
CA ASP A 15 10.23 2.66 20.01
C ASP A 15 10.64 3.37 18.70
N ALA A 16 10.95 4.68 18.76
CA ALA A 16 11.35 5.46 17.60
C ALA A 16 12.89 5.59 17.50
N GLU A 17 13.50 4.75 16.66
CA GLU A 17 14.96 4.68 16.49
C GLU A 17 15.55 5.78 15.59
N ILE A 18 14.80 6.27 14.61
CA ILE A 18 15.28 7.26 13.63
C ILE A 18 14.51 8.58 13.72
N ASP A 19 15.15 9.67 13.31
CA ASP A 19 14.64 11.03 13.50
C ASP A 19 13.32 11.28 12.76
N SER A 20 13.16 10.78 11.54
CA SER A 20 11.90 10.92 10.79
C SER A 20 10.73 10.28 11.55
N HIS A 21 10.92 9.07 12.08
CA HIS A 21 9.90 8.38 12.86
C HIS A 21 9.57 9.13 14.16
N ARG A 22 10.59 9.60 14.90
CA ARG A 22 10.41 10.41 16.11
C ARG A 22 9.60 11.67 15.82
N LEU A 23 9.98 12.42 14.79
CA LEU A 23 9.33 13.68 14.41
C LEU A 23 7.89 13.48 13.97
N LEU A 24 7.59 12.46 13.15
CA LEU A 24 6.23 12.14 12.71
C LEU A 24 5.30 11.79 13.89
N LEU A 25 5.81 11.04 14.88
CA LEU A 25 5.05 10.74 16.10
C LEU A 25 4.87 12.01 16.95
N ARG A 26 5.94 12.76 17.22
CA ARG A 26 5.88 13.94 18.09
C ARG A 26 5.04 15.07 17.53
N ALA A 27 5.12 15.32 16.23
CA ALA A 27 4.32 16.32 15.55
C ALA A 27 2.86 15.90 15.36
N GLY A 28 2.48 14.66 15.72
CA GLY A 28 1.10 14.20 15.61
C GLY A 28 0.66 13.91 14.17
N PHE A 29 1.56 13.38 13.33
CA PHE A 29 1.28 13.02 11.94
C PHE A 29 0.80 11.57 11.82
N ILE A 30 1.37 10.68 12.62
CA ILE A 30 1.01 9.25 12.64
C ILE A 30 0.87 8.73 14.07
N ARG A 31 0.14 7.64 14.25
CA ARG A 31 0.06 6.87 15.51
C ARG A 31 0.17 5.38 15.21
N ARG A 32 0.98 4.68 15.98
CA ARG A 32 1.13 3.23 15.82
C ARG A 32 -0.13 2.51 16.32
N VAL A 33 -0.63 1.58 15.52
CA VAL A 33 -1.72 0.65 15.86
C VAL A 33 -1.14 -0.71 16.24
N ALA A 34 -0.17 -1.20 15.45
CA ALA A 34 0.59 -2.41 15.68
C ALA A 34 2.01 -2.25 15.09
N SER A 35 2.89 -3.24 15.27
CA SER A 35 4.23 -3.20 14.68
C SER A 35 4.14 -3.06 13.15
N GLY A 36 4.73 -1.99 12.59
CA GLY A 36 4.66 -1.69 11.15
C GLY A 36 3.32 -1.13 10.65
N ILE A 37 2.33 -0.93 11.52
CA ILE A 37 0.98 -0.49 11.13
C ILE A 37 0.63 0.83 11.83
N TYR A 38 0.31 1.86 11.04
CA TYR A 38 0.09 3.23 11.53
C TYR A 38 -1.24 3.81 11.06
N SER A 39 -1.90 4.56 11.94
CA SER A 39 -2.95 5.49 11.58
C SER A 39 -2.34 6.83 11.16
N TRP A 40 -2.81 7.36 10.04
CA TRP A 40 -2.47 8.70 9.57
C TRP A 40 -3.42 9.74 10.17
N LEU A 41 -2.88 10.65 10.96
CA LEU A 41 -3.63 11.75 11.59
C LEU A 41 -3.86 12.88 10.57
N PRO A 42 -4.73 13.88 10.84
CA PRO A 42 -5.13 14.87 9.83
C PRO A 42 -3.97 15.59 9.13
N LEU A 43 -2.91 15.96 9.85
CA LEU A 43 -1.73 16.59 9.23
C LEU A 43 -0.95 15.61 8.34
N GLY A 44 -0.73 14.38 8.82
CA GLY A 44 -0.09 13.32 8.05
C GLY A 44 -0.89 12.99 6.79
N ARG A 45 -2.22 12.86 6.89
CA ARG A 45 -3.09 12.59 5.76
C ARG A 45 -3.03 13.68 4.71
N ARG A 46 -2.97 14.95 5.11
CA ARG A 46 -2.81 16.08 4.18
C ARG A 46 -1.51 16.01 3.41
N VAL A 47 -0.39 15.72 4.08
CA VAL A 47 0.91 15.55 3.41
C VAL A 47 0.89 14.35 2.47
N LEU A 48 0.34 13.21 2.93
CA LEU A 48 0.17 12.04 2.08
C LEU A 48 -0.65 12.37 0.83
N SER A 49 -1.80 13.07 0.96
CA SER A 49 -2.60 13.52 -0.19
C SER A 49 -1.80 14.38 -1.17
N THR A 50 -0.97 15.30 -0.67
CA THR A 50 -0.15 16.14 -1.54
C THR A 50 0.86 15.30 -2.33
N VAL A 51 1.53 14.35 -1.68
CA VAL A 51 2.47 13.45 -2.35
C VAL A 51 1.76 12.57 -3.38
N GLU A 52 0.61 11.98 -3.02
CA GLU A 52 -0.22 11.20 -3.93
C GLU A 52 -0.63 12.02 -5.16
N GLN A 53 -0.98 13.30 -4.97
CA GLN A 53 -1.38 14.17 -6.07
C GLN A 53 -0.22 14.47 -7.03
N ILE A 54 0.97 14.78 -6.51
CA ILE A 54 2.15 15.02 -7.36
C ILE A 54 2.47 13.79 -8.19
N VAL A 55 2.47 12.59 -7.58
CA VAL A 55 2.73 11.34 -8.33
C VAL A 55 1.67 11.13 -9.41
N ARG A 56 0.39 11.35 -9.09
CA ARG A 56 -0.72 11.24 -10.06
C ARG A 56 -0.55 12.21 -11.22
N ASP A 57 -0.27 13.48 -10.94
CA ASP A 57 -0.11 14.51 -11.97
C ASP A 57 1.01 14.15 -12.96
N GLU A 58 2.14 13.64 -12.47
CA GLU A 58 3.26 13.22 -13.32
C GLU A 58 2.97 11.93 -14.11
N MET A 59 2.30 10.96 -13.50
CA MET A 59 1.91 9.71 -14.17
C MET A 59 0.88 9.96 -15.27
N ASP A 60 -0.12 10.80 -15.00
CA ASP A 60 -1.14 11.20 -15.97
C ASP A 60 -0.52 12.02 -17.11
N ALA A 61 0.41 12.94 -16.80
CA ALA A 61 1.15 13.69 -17.81
C ALA A 61 2.01 12.78 -18.72
N ALA A 62 2.49 11.65 -18.20
CA ALA A 62 3.18 10.62 -18.96
C ALA A 62 2.25 9.69 -19.77
N GLY A 63 0.93 9.91 -19.73
CA GLY A 63 -0.08 9.13 -20.44
C GLY A 63 -0.44 7.79 -19.78
N ALA A 64 -0.05 7.58 -18.52
CA ALA A 64 -0.53 6.46 -17.73
C ALA A 64 -1.98 6.71 -17.27
N GLN A 65 -2.72 5.63 -17.02
CA GLN A 65 -4.11 5.69 -16.57
C GLN A 65 -4.23 5.07 -15.17
N GLU A 66 -4.78 5.82 -14.22
CA GLU A 66 -4.97 5.31 -12.85
C GLU A 66 -6.13 4.31 -12.80
N VAL A 67 -5.87 3.17 -12.15
CA VAL A 67 -6.85 2.13 -11.84
C VAL A 67 -6.80 1.81 -10.34
N LEU A 68 -7.89 1.28 -9.80
CA LEU A 68 -7.92 0.80 -8.42
C LEU A 68 -8.04 -0.72 -8.41
N LEU A 69 -6.96 -1.41 -8.06
CA LEU A 69 -6.93 -2.87 -8.01
C LEU A 69 -7.25 -3.36 -6.58
N PRO A 70 -7.93 -4.50 -6.42
CA PRO A 70 -8.30 -4.99 -5.10
C PRO A 70 -7.06 -5.38 -4.27
N ILE A 71 -7.08 -5.04 -2.97
CA ILE A 71 -6.03 -5.46 -2.03
C ILE A 71 -6.16 -6.94 -1.66
N ALA A 72 -7.37 -7.48 -1.57
CA ALA A 72 -7.59 -8.91 -1.41
C ALA A 72 -7.58 -9.58 -2.79
N GLN A 73 -6.62 -10.47 -3.02
CA GLN A 73 -6.41 -11.11 -4.32
C GLN A 73 -6.55 -12.64 -4.19
N PRO A 74 -7.23 -13.32 -5.11
CA PRO A 74 -7.32 -14.78 -5.09
C PRO A 74 -5.93 -15.42 -5.19
N LEU A 75 -5.65 -16.42 -4.35
CA LEU A 75 -4.36 -17.14 -4.40
C LEU A 75 -4.13 -17.87 -5.72
N ASP A 76 -5.20 -18.29 -6.42
CA ASP A 76 -5.09 -18.91 -7.75
C ASP A 76 -4.34 -18.01 -8.75
N LEU A 77 -4.57 -16.69 -8.72
CA LEU A 77 -3.85 -15.77 -9.62
C LEU A 77 -2.32 -15.80 -9.37
N TRP A 78 -1.91 -15.93 -8.10
CA TRP A 78 -0.52 -16.01 -7.69
C TRP A 78 0.10 -17.39 -7.93
N ALA A 79 -0.70 -18.46 -7.84
CA ALA A 79 -0.27 -19.81 -8.16
C ALA A 79 0.05 -19.98 -9.64
N ARG A 80 -0.68 -19.30 -10.54
CA ARG A 80 -0.41 -19.33 -12.00
C ARG A 80 0.99 -18.81 -12.36
N THR A 81 1.54 -17.89 -11.57
CA THR A 81 2.91 -17.37 -11.75
C THR A 81 3.93 -18.09 -10.86
N GLY A 82 3.48 -19.01 -10.00
CA GLY A 82 4.29 -19.66 -8.96
C GLY A 82 4.74 -18.71 -7.84
N ARG A 83 4.29 -17.45 -7.84
CA ARG A 83 4.73 -16.43 -6.88
C ARG A 83 4.12 -16.60 -5.50
N ASP A 84 3.03 -17.35 -5.38
CA ASP A 84 2.49 -17.77 -4.09
C ASP A 84 3.54 -18.53 -3.27
N ALA A 85 4.24 -19.48 -3.89
CA ALA A 85 5.27 -20.27 -3.24
C ALA A 85 6.56 -19.47 -3.02
N THR A 86 7.01 -18.69 -4.01
CA THR A 86 8.29 -17.96 -3.91
C THR A 86 8.26 -16.80 -2.91
N TYR A 87 7.11 -16.13 -2.73
CA TYR A 87 6.98 -15.10 -1.69
C TYR A 87 7.11 -15.66 -0.28
N GLY A 88 6.77 -16.94 -0.10
CA GLY A 88 6.86 -17.65 1.17
C GLY A 88 6.12 -16.89 2.30
N PRO A 89 6.76 -16.73 3.48
CA PRO A 89 6.09 -16.20 4.67
C PRO A 89 5.78 -14.71 4.61
N LEU A 90 6.37 -13.95 3.69
CA LEU A 90 6.09 -12.50 3.56
C LEU A 90 4.69 -12.23 2.99
N MET A 91 4.09 -13.21 2.31
CA MET A 91 2.74 -13.10 1.79
C MET A 91 1.73 -13.38 2.90
N PHE A 92 0.96 -12.35 3.25
CA PHE A 92 -0.15 -12.51 4.16
C PHE A 92 -1.30 -13.25 3.47
N ARG A 93 -1.65 -14.43 3.98
CA ARG A 93 -2.69 -15.30 3.43
C ARG A 93 -3.90 -15.35 4.36
N LEU A 94 -5.08 -15.42 3.76
CA LEU A 94 -6.35 -15.53 4.48
C LEU A 94 -7.30 -16.47 3.73
N HIS A 95 -8.26 -17.02 4.46
CA HIS A 95 -9.36 -17.79 3.90
C HIS A 95 -10.67 -17.06 4.16
N ASP A 96 -11.57 -17.06 3.18
CA ASP A 96 -12.93 -16.56 3.39
C ASP A 96 -13.81 -17.60 4.10
N ARG A 97 -15.08 -17.25 4.37
CA ARG A 97 -16.04 -18.17 5.02
C ARG A 97 -16.37 -19.44 4.23
N LYS A 98 -15.93 -19.54 2.98
CA LYS A 98 -16.10 -20.71 2.10
C LYS A 98 -14.77 -21.46 1.91
N GLU A 99 -13.77 -21.16 2.74
CA GLU A 99 -12.41 -21.70 2.67
C GLU A 99 -11.64 -21.32 1.39
N ALA A 100 -12.13 -20.35 0.61
CA ALA A 100 -11.41 -19.88 -0.57
C ALA A 100 -10.18 -19.07 -0.14
N GLY A 101 -9.03 -19.38 -0.73
CA GLY A 101 -7.74 -18.77 -0.37
C GLY A 101 -7.50 -17.44 -1.07
N PHE A 102 -7.09 -16.44 -0.29
CA PHE A 102 -6.72 -15.11 -0.75
C PHE A 102 -5.38 -14.67 -0.13
N CYS A 103 -4.76 -13.66 -0.71
CA CYS A 103 -3.69 -12.90 -0.08
C CYS A 103 -4.04 -11.42 -0.01
N LEU A 104 -3.41 -10.71 0.93
CA LEU A 104 -3.33 -9.25 0.87
C LEU A 104 -2.18 -8.89 -0.05
N SER A 105 -2.47 -8.11 -1.10
CA SER A 105 -1.57 -7.69 -2.18
C SER A 105 -0.25 -7.12 -1.63
N PRO A 106 0.89 -7.83 -1.77
CA PRO A 106 2.22 -7.24 -1.54
C PRO A 106 2.70 -6.42 -2.74
N THR A 107 2.11 -6.70 -3.91
CA THR A 107 2.22 -6.01 -5.20
C THR A 107 1.08 -6.53 -6.11
N ALA A 108 1.01 -6.11 -7.38
CA ALA A 108 -0.19 -6.27 -8.22
C ALA A 108 0.09 -6.71 -9.66
N GLU A 109 1.23 -7.32 -9.97
CA GLU A 109 1.55 -7.74 -11.35
C GLU A 109 0.57 -8.78 -11.88
N GLU A 110 0.17 -9.77 -11.08
CA GLU A 110 -0.77 -10.82 -11.47
C GLU A 110 -2.16 -10.25 -11.79
N VAL A 111 -2.67 -9.39 -10.90
CA VAL A 111 -4.03 -8.85 -11.04
C VAL A 111 -4.12 -7.86 -12.20
N VAL A 112 -3.10 -7.02 -12.42
CA VAL A 112 -3.10 -6.10 -13.57
C VAL A 112 -2.93 -6.86 -14.88
N THR A 113 -2.10 -7.91 -14.90
CA THR A 113 -1.94 -8.76 -16.08
C THR A 113 -3.24 -9.48 -16.40
N SER A 114 -3.92 -10.02 -15.39
CA SER A 114 -5.22 -10.67 -15.56
C SER A 114 -6.31 -9.71 -16.03
N LEU A 115 -6.29 -8.45 -15.57
CA LEU A 115 -7.20 -7.40 -16.03
C LEU A 115 -6.99 -7.10 -17.51
N VAL A 116 -5.74 -6.80 -17.89
CA VAL A 116 -5.41 -6.44 -19.28
C VAL A 116 -5.69 -7.61 -20.22
N ALA A 117 -5.33 -8.85 -19.84
CA ALA A 117 -5.60 -10.02 -20.68
C ALA A 117 -7.10 -10.30 -20.89
N GLY A 118 -7.97 -9.84 -19.98
CA GLY A 118 -9.43 -9.97 -20.12
C GLY A 118 -10.05 -8.93 -21.06
N GLU A 119 -9.42 -7.75 -21.17
CA GLU A 119 -9.98 -6.59 -21.88
C GLU A 119 -9.28 -6.33 -23.25
N PHE A 120 -7.98 -6.64 -23.37
CA PHE A 120 -7.14 -6.31 -24.52
C PHE A 120 -6.74 -7.61 -25.23
N SER A 121 -7.29 -7.82 -26.43
CA SER A 121 -7.11 -9.07 -27.19
C SER A 121 -6.35 -8.87 -28.51
N SER A 122 -6.14 -7.63 -28.94
CA SER A 122 -5.42 -7.28 -30.16
C SER A 122 -4.18 -6.45 -29.87
N TYR A 123 -3.14 -6.62 -30.69
CA TYR A 123 -1.97 -5.73 -30.67
C TYR A 123 -2.36 -4.26 -30.92
N ARG A 124 -3.50 -4.02 -31.59
CA ARG A 124 -4.00 -2.67 -31.90
C ARG A 124 -4.49 -1.92 -30.67
N ASP A 125 -4.80 -2.65 -29.61
CA ASP A 125 -5.22 -2.06 -28.34
C ASP A 125 -4.00 -1.55 -27.54
N LEU A 126 -2.77 -1.86 -27.97
CA LEU A 126 -1.52 -1.43 -27.33
C LEU A 126 -0.97 -0.14 -27.98
N PRO A 127 -0.25 0.71 -27.21
CA PRO A 127 0.20 0.51 -25.82
C PRO A 127 -0.85 0.86 -24.76
N VAL A 128 -0.74 0.22 -23.59
CA VAL A 128 -1.48 0.57 -22.37
C VAL A 128 -0.50 0.73 -21.23
N ASN A 129 -0.64 1.81 -20.48
CA ASN A 129 0.13 2.06 -19.27
C ASN A 129 -0.85 2.30 -18.11
N LEU A 130 -0.87 1.40 -17.13
CA LEU A 130 -1.77 1.45 -15.97
C LEU A 130 -0.98 1.61 -14.69
N TYR A 131 -1.51 2.36 -13.72
CA TYR A 131 -0.92 2.48 -12.39
C TYR A 131 -1.99 2.56 -11.30
N GLN A 132 -1.59 2.41 -10.04
CA GLN A 132 -2.47 2.63 -8.89
C GLN A 132 -1.69 3.26 -7.74
N ILE A 133 -2.38 4.09 -6.96
CA ILE A 133 -1.92 4.53 -5.64
C ILE A 133 -2.83 3.84 -4.61
N ASN A 134 -2.35 2.75 -4.01
CA ASN A 134 -3.17 1.93 -3.13
C ASN A 134 -2.33 1.26 -2.02
N TRP A 135 -3.00 0.88 -0.93
CA TRP A 135 -2.38 0.17 0.18
C TRP A 135 -1.86 -1.21 -0.25
N LYS A 136 -0.74 -1.60 0.35
CA LYS A 136 -0.09 -2.90 0.18
C LYS A 136 0.20 -3.49 1.55
N TYR A 137 0.35 -4.81 1.58
CA TYR A 137 0.68 -5.52 2.81
C TYR A 137 1.81 -6.52 2.57
N ARG A 138 2.83 -6.46 3.42
CA ARG A 138 3.92 -7.43 3.49
C ARG A 138 4.10 -7.79 4.95
N ASP A 139 4.09 -9.07 5.28
CA ASP A 139 4.26 -9.54 6.65
C ASP A 139 5.74 -9.52 7.03
N GLU A 140 6.29 -8.32 7.13
CA GLU A 140 7.71 -8.10 7.39
C GLU A 140 8.11 -8.72 8.73
N LEU A 141 9.17 -9.55 8.71
CA LEU A 141 9.61 -10.27 9.90
C LEU A 141 9.98 -9.33 11.06
N ARG A 142 10.49 -8.13 10.72
CA ARG A 142 10.89 -7.10 11.68
C ARG A 142 10.57 -5.71 11.11
N PRO A 143 9.34 -5.20 11.30
CA PRO A 143 9.03 -3.83 10.93
C PRO A 143 9.86 -2.87 11.79
N ARG A 144 10.61 -1.97 11.15
CA ARG A 144 11.48 -0.98 11.81
C ARG A 144 11.26 0.39 11.16
N PHE A 145 11.89 1.43 11.71
CA PHE A 145 12.05 2.73 11.03
C PHE A 145 10.76 3.49 10.66
N GLY A 146 9.63 3.17 11.28
CA GLY A 146 8.40 3.93 11.09
C GLY A 146 7.69 3.53 9.81
N LEU A 147 7.66 4.44 8.84
CA LEU A 147 6.99 4.27 7.54
C LEU A 147 7.92 3.69 6.45
N LEU A 148 9.16 3.33 6.81
CA LEU A 148 10.22 2.88 5.90
C LEU A 148 10.51 1.39 6.10
#